data_AF-A0A7C3N0Y6-F1
#
_entry.id   AF-A0A7C3N0Y6-F1
#
_cell.length_a   1.000
_cell.length_b   1.000
_cell.length_c   1.000
_cell.angle_alpha   90.00
_cell.angle_beta   90.00
_cell.angle_gamma   90.00
#
_symmetry.space_group_name_H-M   'P 1'
#
loop_
_entity.id
_entity.type
_entity.pdbx_description
1 polymer ?
#
loop_
_entity_poly.entity_id
_entity_poly.type
_entity_poly.pdbx_seq_one_letter_code
_entity_poly.pdbx_strand_id
1 'polypeptide(L)'
;VSHPSVAEAAVIGFPHEVKGQGIYAFVTVKAGVKTGDELRKELLAHVRKTIGPIATPDKLQFADALPKTRSGKIMRRILRKIAEGRIEELGDTSTLTDPGVVVQLVGERL
;
A
#
# COMPACT_ATOMS: atom_id res chain seq x y z
N VAL A 1 6.20 11.71 1.11
CA VAL A 1 6.07 11.20 -0.28
C VAL A 1 6.78 12.19 -1.20
N SER A 2 7.80 11.77 -1.94
CA SER A 2 8.61 12.69 -2.78
C SER A 2 8.34 12.57 -4.29
N HIS A 3 7.69 11.48 -4.73
CA HIS A 3 7.34 11.34 -6.15
C HIS A 3 6.15 12.23 -6.51
N PRO A 4 6.22 13.03 -7.58
CA PRO A 4 5.19 14.05 -7.89
C PRO A 4 3.82 13.45 -8.19
N SER A 5 3.77 12.23 -8.76
CA SER A 5 2.53 11.54 -9.13
C SER A 5 1.82 10.86 -7.96
N VAL A 6 2.48 10.71 -6.80
CA VAL A 6 1.91 10.01 -5.64
C VAL A 6 1.26 11.02 -4.70
N ALA A 7 0.01 10.77 -4.33
CA ALA A 7 -0.70 11.53 -3.31
C ALA A 7 -0.33 10.99 -1.92
N GLU A 8 -0.48 9.68 -1.74
CA GLU A 8 -0.24 9.01 -0.46
C GLU A 8 0.37 7.63 -0.65
N ALA A 9 1.11 7.17 0.35
CA ALA A 9 1.65 5.83 0.35
C ALA A 9 1.71 5.27 1.78
N ALA A 10 1.47 3.97 1.90
CA ALA A 10 1.68 3.22 3.13
C ALA A 10 2.52 1.98 2.83
N VAL A 11 3.59 1.80 3.60
CA VAL A 11 4.51 0.68 3.45
C VAL A 11 4.43 -0.22 4.67
N ILE A 12 4.29 -1.52 4.43
CA ILE A 12 4.13 -2.55 5.47
C ILE A 12 5.04 -3.74 5.14
N GLY A 13 5.62 -4.36 6.17
CA GLY A 13 6.31 -5.64 6.04
C GLY A 13 5.32 -6.79 5.93
N PHE A 14 5.59 -7.74 5.04
CA PHE A 14 4.81 -8.97 4.92
C PHE A 14 5.73 -10.21 4.97
N PRO A 15 5.23 -11.38 5.40
CA PRO A 15 5.99 -12.62 5.36
C PRO A 15 6.48 -12.93 3.95
N HIS A 16 7.80 -13.11 3.79
CA HIS A 16 8.42 -13.44 2.51
C HIS A 16 9.33 -14.64 2.71
N GLU A 17 9.19 -15.69 1.90
CA GLU A 17 9.87 -16.98 2.10
C GLU A 17 11.41 -16.84 2.10
N VAL A 18 11.96 -16.06 1.18
CA VAL A 18 13.42 -15.86 1.06
C VAL A 18 13.96 -14.79 2.03
N LYS A 19 13.28 -13.65 2.16
CA LYS A 19 13.79 -12.48 2.90
C LYS A 19 13.38 -12.47 4.38
N GLY A 20 12.49 -13.38 4.80
CA GLY A 20 11.77 -13.33 6.07
C GLY A 20 10.68 -12.25 6.08
N GLN A 21 11.05 -11.01 5.75
CA GLN A 21 10.14 -9.89 5.57
C GLN A 21 10.35 -9.21 4.21
N GLY A 22 9.29 -9.16 3.41
CA GLY A 22 9.23 -8.37 2.18
C GLY A 22 8.58 -7.01 2.42
N ILE A 23 8.76 -6.10 1.46
CA ILE A 23 8.22 -4.74 1.51
C ILE A 23 6.97 -4.65 0.62
N TYR A 24 5.82 -4.37 1.22
CA TYR A 24 4.56 -4.13 0.51
C TYR A 24 4.22 -2.64 0.56
N ALA A 25 4.08 -2.00 -0.61
CA ALA A 25 3.69 -0.61 -0.74
C ALA A 25 2.27 -0.48 -1.31
N PHE A 26 1.39 0.18 -0.57
CA PHE A 26 0.09 0.65 -1.06
C PHE A 26 0.24 2.10 -1.49
N VAL A 27 -0.16 2.42 -2.72
CA VAL A 27 0.11 3.73 -3.34
C VAL A 27 -1.17 4.31 -3.92
N THR A 28 -1.54 5.50 -3.45
CA THR A 28 -2.60 6.31 -4.04
C THR A 28 -1.96 7.42 -4.85
N VAL A 29 -2.33 7.52 -6.13
CA VAL A 29 -1.82 8.53 -7.07
C VAL A 29 -2.69 9.78 -7.04
N LYS A 30 -2.15 10.90 -7.52
CA LYS A 30 -2.93 12.13 -7.67
C LYS A 30 -3.98 11.99 -8.76
N ALA A 31 -5.06 12.77 -8.66
CA ALA A 31 -6.11 12.80 -9.67
C ALA A 31 -5.53 13.07 -11.08
N GLY A 32 -6.04 12.34 -12.08
CA GLY A 32 -5.59 12.43 -13.47
C GLY A 32 -4.32 11.64 -13.79
N VAL A 33 -3.62 11.09 -12.80
CA VAL A 33 -2.49 10.17 -13.04
C VAL A 33 -3.03 8.78 -13.36
N LYS A 34 -2.63 8.23 -14.51
CA LYS A 34 -2.97 6.84 -14.87
C LYS A 34 -2.05 5.87 -14.13
N THR A 35 -2.66 4.88 -13.49
CA THR A 35 -1.94 3.72 -12.92
C THR A 35 -1.60 2.73 -14.03
N GLY A 36 -0.56 1.92 -13.81
CA GLY A 36 -0.12 0.92 -14.77
C GLY A 36 1.33 0.50 -14.55
N ASP A 37 1.81 -0.38 -15.43
CA ASP A 37 3.16 -0.96 -15.30
C ASP A 37 4.27 0.06 -15.50
N GLU A 38 4.06 1.07 -16.36
CA GLU A 38 5.02 2.15 -16.57
C GLU A 38 5.25 2.94 -15.27
N LEU A 39 4.16 3.43 -14.67
CA LEU A 39 4.23 4.15 -13.40
C LEU A 39 4.74 3.24 -12.27
N ARG A 40 4.36 1.97 -12.24
CA ARG A 40 4.88 1.00 -11.27
C ARG A 40 6.40 0.92 -11.35
N LYS A 41 6.97 0.75 -12.55
CA LYS A 41 8.42 0.69 -12.77
C LYS A 41 9.10 1.99 -12.37
N GLU A 42 8.51 3.14 -12.71
CA GLU A 42 8.99 4.47 -12.31
C GLU A 42 9.07 4.61 -10.78
N LEU A 43 8.01 4.22 -10.06
CA LEU A 43 7.98 4.29 -8.61
C LEU A 43 8.99 3.37 -7.93
N LEU A 44 9.17 2.14 -8.44
CA LEU A 44 10.19 1.23 -7.93
C LEU A 44 11.60 1.79 -8.17
N ALA A 45 11.86 2.35 -9.36
CA ALA A 45 13.12 2.99 -9.69
C ALA A 45 13.38 4.22 -8.81
N HIS A 46 12.34 5.01 -8.51
CA HIS A 46 12.42 6.17 -7.62
C HIS A 46 12.85 5.77 -6.22
N VAL A 47 12.24 4.73 -5.63
CA VAL A 47 12.63 4.23 -4.30
C VAL A 47 14.06 3.68 -4.33
N ARG A 48 14.41 2.91 -5.37
CA ARG A 48 15.75 2.36 -5.56
C ARG A 48 16.81 3.46 -5.63
N LYS A 49 16.54 4.55 -6.34
CA LYS A 49 17.45 5.70 -6.46
C LYS A 49 17.54 6.51 -5.17
N THR A 50 16.41 6.69 -4.49
CA THR A 50 16.33 7.59 -3.31
C THR A 50 16.91 6.94 -2.05
N ILE A 51 16.66 5.64 -1.85
CA ILE A 51 17.04 4.93 -0.62
C ILE A 51 18.05 3.82 -0.93
N GLY A 52 17.81 3.04 -1.98
CA GLY A 52 18.70 1.96 -2.41
C GLY A 52 17.97 0.68 -2.80
N PRO A 53 18.70 -0.29 -3.36
CA PRO A 53 18.16 -1.59 -3.77
C PRO A 53 17.42 -2.34 -2.66
N ILE A 54 17.92 -2.25 -1.42
CA ILE A 54 17.36 -2.97 -0.26
C ILE A 54 15.95 -2.51 0.12
N ALA A 55 15.60 -1.26 -0.21
CA ALA A 55 14.32 -0.65 0.13
C ALA A 55 13.30 -0.70 -1.01
N THR A 56 13.67 -1.28 -2.15
CA THR A 56 12.76 -1.40 -3.29
C THR A 56 11.60 -2.32 -2.91
N PRO A 57 10.33 -1.86 -3.01
CA PRO A 57 9.18 -2.69 -2.67
C PRO A 57 9.13 -3.99 -3.47
N ASP A 58 8.84 -5.10 -2.80
CA ASP A 58 8.59 -6.40 -3.43
C ASP A 58 7.20 -6.44 -4.07
N LYS A 59 6.23 -5.78 -3.43
CA LYS A 59 4.87 -5.61 -3.93
C LYS A 59 4.50 -4.13 -3.92
N LEU A 60 3.92 -3.65 -5.00
CA LEU A 60 3.37 -2.30 -5.13
C LEU A 60 1.93 -2.42 -5.63
N GLN A 61 0.96 -2.15 -4.77
CA GLN A 61 -0.45 -2.14 -5.11
C GLN A 61 -0.91 -0.70 -5.23
N PHE A 62 -1.51 -0.36 -6.38
CA PHE A 62 -2.24 0.89 -6.50
C PHE A 62 -3.55 0.77 -5.73
N ALA A 63 -3.94 1.85 -5.06
CA ALA A 63 -5.15 1.91 -4.27
C ALA A 63 -5.83 3.26 -4.48
N ASP A 64 -7.14 3.24 -4.74
CA ASP A 64 -7.94 4.46 -4.87
C ASP A 64 -7.90 5.30 -3.59
N ALA A 65 -7.92 4.64 -2.43
CA ALA A 65 -7.75 5.26 -1.14
C ALA A 65 -7.09 4.30 -0.13
N LEU A 66 -6.53 4.86 0.94
CA LEU A 66 -6.01 4.10 2.07
C LEU A 66 -7.01 4.09 3.23
N PRO A 67 -7.10 3.01 4.02
CA PRO A 67 -8.03 2.91 5.14
C PRO A 67 -7.63 3.92 6.21
N LYS A 68 -8.46 4.93 6.43
CA LYS A 68 -8.21 6.01 7.39
C LYS A 68 -9.32 6.09 8.43
N THR A 69 -8.91 6.45 9.64
CA THR A 69 -9.85 6.87 10.70
C THR A 69 -10.55 8.18 10.32
N ARG A 70 -11.63 8.52 11.02
CA ARG A 70 -12.29 9.84 10.92
C ARG A 70 -11.37 11.02 11.21
N SER A 71 -10.25 10.80 11.91
CA SER A 71 -9.19 11.78 12.15
C SER A 71 -8.10 11.80 11.07
N GLY A 72 -8.27 11.07 9.97
CA GLY A 72 -7.35 11.02 8.84
C GLY A 72 -6.12 10.11 9.02
N LYS A 73 -6.02 9.39 10.14
CA LYS A 73 -4.87 8.50 10.41
C LYS A 73 -5.01 7.20 9.62
N ILE A 74 -3.97 6.83 8.88
CA ILE A 74 -3.92 5.55 8.16
C ILE A 74 -3.89 4.38 9.16
N MET A 75 -4.85 3.46 9.04
CA MET A 75 -4.95 2.26 9.85
C MET A 75 -4.02 1.17 9.32
N ARG A 76 -2.71 1.33 9.55
CA ARG A 76 -1.66 0.39 9.10
C ARG A 76 -1.87 -1.07 9.51
N ARG A 77 -2.58 -1.30 10.62
CA ARG A 77 -2.97 -2.64 11.09
C ARG A 77 -3.78 -3.40 10.05
N ILE A 78 -4.74 -2.75 9.40
CA ILE A 78 -5.59 -3.33 8.35
C ILE A 78 -4.73 -3.69 7.13
N LEU A 79 -3.91 -2.75 6.66
CA LEU A 79 -3.00 -2.97 5.53
C LEU A 79 -2.04 -4.14 5.77
N ARG A 80 -1.56 -4.31 7.01
CA ARG A 80 -0.73 -5.47 7.40
C ARG A 80 -1.48 -6.79 7.24
N LYS A 81 -2.71 -6.87 7.76
CA LYS A 81 -3.53 -8.08 7.64
C LYS A 81 -3.86 -8.41 6.20
N ILE A 82 -4.13 -7.40 5.37
CA ILE A 82 -4.30 -7.58 3.92
C ILE A 82 -3.01 -8.13 3.29
N ALA A 83 -1.86 -7.52 3.55
CA ALA A 83 -0.58 -7.97 3.00
C ALA A 83 -0.19 -9.39 3.46
N GLU A 84 -0.57 -9.78 4.68
CA GLU A 84 -0.41 -11.14 5.23
C GLU A 84 -1.43 -12.15 4.69
N GLY A 85 -2.47 -11.72 3.97
CA GLY A 85 -3.58 -12.57 3.52
C GLY A 85 -4.56 -12.98 4.63
N ARG A 86 -4.51 -12.34 5.80
CA ARG A 86 -5.33 -12.65 6.98
C ARG A 86 -6.56 -11.76 7.08
N ILE A 87 -7.42 -11.84 6.07
CA ILE A 87 -8.57 -10.93 5.90
C ILE A 87 -9.63 -11.15 6.99
N GLU A 88 -9.79 -12.38 7.47
CA GLU A 88 -10.73 -12.68 8.55
C GLU A 88 -10.29 -12.10 9.91
N GLU A 89 -9.01 -11.73 10.05
CA GLU A 89 -8.43 -11.16 11.26
C GLU A 89 -8.34 -9.62 11.23
N LEU A 90 -9.15 -8.97 10.38
CA LEU A 90 -9.17 -7.51 10.25
C LEU A 90 -9.63 -6.78 11.50
N GLY A 91 -10.34 -7.45 12.41
CA GLY A 91 -10.83 -6.88 13.67
C GLY A 91 -11.78 -5.70 13.45
N ASP A 92 -11.85 -4.79 14.41
CA ASP A 92 -12.77 -3.65 14.36
C ASP A 92 -12.37 -2.63 13.28
N THR A 93 -13.33 -2.31 12.41
CA THR A 93 -13.25 -1.32 11.32
C THR A 93 -14.24 -0.16 11.47
N SER A 94 -15.02 -0.10 12.56
CA SER A 94 -16.08 0.89 12.81
C SER A 94 -15.58 2.36 12.82
N THR A 95 -14.30 2.55 13.10
CA THR A 95 -13.65 3.87 13.10
C THR A 95 -13.20 4.35 11.72
N LEU A 96 -13.27 3.50 10.70
CA LEU A 96 -12.95 3.90 9.34
C LEU A 96 -13.95 4.94 8.83
N THR A 97 -13.43 5.91 8.08
CA THR A 97 -14.28 6.86 7.36
C THR A 97 -15.01 6.16 6.22
N ASP A 98 -14.33 5.24 5.54
CA ASP A 98 -14.90 4.43 4.47
C ASP A 98 -14.45 2.96 4.61
N PRO A 99 -15.34 2.07 5.08
CA PRO A 99 -15.06 0.64 5.15
C PRO A 99 -14.93 -0.03 3.77
N GLY A 100 -15.52 0.53 2.71
CA GLY A 100 -15.51 -0.04 1.36
C GLY A 100 -14.11 -0.16 0.77
N VAL A 101 -13.22 0.76 1.14
CA VAL A 101 -11.79 0.74 0.80
C VAL A 101 -11.12 -0.59 1.16
N VAL A 102 -11.53 -1.21 2.28
CA VAL A 102 -10.95 -2.49 2.71
C VAL A 102 -11.31 -3.61 1.74
N VAL A 103 -12.56 -3.63 1.26
CA VAL A 103 -13.02 -4.64 0.30
C VAL A 103 -12.28 -4.51 -1.03
N GLN A 104 -12.10 -3.29 -1.52
CA GLN A 104 -11.33 -3.03 -2.75
C GLN A 104 -9.88 -3.49 -2.61
N LEU A 105 -9.22 -3.07 -1.52
CA LEU A 105 -7.82 -3.44 -1.26
C LEU A 105 -7.61 -4.96 -1.15
N VAL A 106 -8.59 -5.67 -0.60
CA VAL A 106 -8.59 -7.13 -0.52
C VAL A 106 -8.76 -7.76 -1.90
N GLY A 107 -9.69 -7.26 -2.72
CA GLY A 107 -9.93 -7.77 -4.07
C GLY A 107 -8.75 -7.56 -5.03
N GLU A 108 -7.96 -6.51 -4.83
CA GLU A 108 -6.82 -6.14 -5.67
C GLU A 108 -5.46 -6.57 -5.09
N ARG A 109 -5.47 -7.39 -4.03
CA ARG A 109 -4.25 -7.83 -3.35
C ARG A 109 -3.30 -8.59 -4.30
N LEU A 110 -2.01 -8.27 -4.20
CA LEU A 110 -0.92 -8.92 -4.93
C LEU A 110 -0.25 -10.05 -4.13
#